data_AF-A0A4S3KG06-F1
#
_entry.id   AF-A0A4S3KG06-F1
#
_cell.length_a   1.000
_cell.length_b   1.000
_cell.length_c   1.000
_cell.angle_alpha   90.00
_cell.angle_beta   90.00
_cell.angle_gamma   90.00
#
_symmetry.space_group_name_H-M   'P 1'
#
loop_
_entity.id
_entity.type
_entity.pdbx_description
1 polymer ?
#
loop_
_entity_poly.entity_id
_entity_poly.type
_entity_poly.pdbx_seq_one_letter_code
_entity_poly.pdbx_strand_id
1 'polypeptide(L)' 'MERPTGCHPERSEGSGAPNAPGSLATLQTTARERRNLFEQLMHAVKYNSLGQISHALYEVGGEYRRNM' A
#
# COMPACT_ATOMS: atom_id res chain seq x y z
N MET A 1 -12.96 -26.64 -28.43
CA MET A 1 -12.78 -27.26 -27.11
C MET A 1 -11.72 -26.45 -26.37
N GLU A 2 -12.22 -25.41 -25.71
CA GLU A 2 -11.72 -24.69 -24.53
C GLU A 2 -10.19 -24.57 -24.35
N ARG A 3 -9.66 -23.40 -24.73
CA ARG A 3 -8.36 -22.93 -24.23
C ARG A 3 -8.58 -22.56 -22.75
N PRO A 4 -7.89 -23.18 -21.78
CA PRO A 4 -8.01 -22.75 -20.40
C PRO A 4 -7.38 -21.37 -20.28
N THR A 5 -8.21 -20.39 -19.93
CA THR A 5 -7.79 -19.09 -19.41
C THR A 5 -7.00 -19.34 -18.13
N GLY A 6 -5.70 -19.58 -18.27
CA GLY A 6 -4.75 -19.55 -17.17
C GLY A 6 -4.61 -18.11 -16.73
N CYS A 7 -5.51 -17.68 -15.85
CA CYS A 7 -5.35 -16.49 -15.05
C CYS A 7 -4.04 -16.67 -14.28
N HIS A 8 -2.98 -15.97 -14.68
CA HIS A 8 -1.75 -15.91 -13.90
C HIS A 8 -2.10 -15.26 -12.56
N PRO A 9 -1.97 -15.95 -11.40
CA PRO A 9 -1.91 -15.24 -10.15
C PRO A 9 -0.57 -14.49 -10.16
N GLU A 10 -0.63 -13.18 -10.40
CA GLU A 10 0.47 -12.27 -10.08
C GLU A 10 0.78 -12.48 -8.60
N ARG A 11 1.87 -13.22 -8.32
CA ARG A 11 2.44 -13.36 -6.99
C ARG A 11 2.80 -11.95 -6.52
N SER A 12 1.91 -11.33 -5.77
CA SER A 12 2.27 -10.19 -4.93
C SER A 12 3.11 -10.74 -3.78
N GLU A 13 4.41 -10.92 -4.07
CA GLU A 13 5.43 -11.13 -3.06
C GLU A 13 5.56 -9.83 -2.27
N GLY A 14 4.64 -9.62 -1.31
CA GLY A 14 4.80 -8.65 -0.25
C GLY A 14 5.84 -9.16 0.75
N SER A 15 7.08 -9.34 0.29
CA SER A 15 8.21 -9.64 1.16
C SER A 15 8.43 -8.43 2.05
N GLY A 16 7.90 -8.50 3.28
CA GLY A 16 8.02 -7.48 4.31
C GLY A 16 9.44 -7.39 4.84
N ALA A 17 10.36 -6.85 4.04
CA ALA A 17 11.63 -6.35 4.56
C ALA A 17 11.38 -4.98 5.21
N PRO A 18 11.79 -4.76 6.47
CA PRO A 18 11.63 -3.49 7.16
C PRO A 18 12.65 -2.47 6.64
N ASN A 19 12.42 -1.95 5.45
CA ASN A 19 13.22 -0.89 4.87
C ASN A 19 12.72 0.45 5.46
N ALA A 20 13.41 0.89 6.52
CA ALA A 20 13.05 1.98 7.45
C ALA A 20 11.95 1.59 8.47
N PRO A 21 12.33 1.09 9.66
CA PRO A 21 11.38 0.82 10.74
C PRO A 21 10.69 2.13 11.15
N GLY A 22 9.41 2.27 10.78
CA GLY A 22 8.55 3.37 11.21
C GLY A 22 8.02 4.28 10.11
N SER A 23 8.59 4.30 8.89
CA SER A 23 8.10 5.23 7.84
C SER A 23 6.65 4.94 7.40
N LEU A 24 6.28 3.66 7.34
CA LEU A 24 4.90 3.24 7.06
C LEU A 24 3.96 3.56 8.24
N ALA A 25 4.42 3.40 9.48
CA ALA A 25 3.63 3.74 10.67
C ALA A 25 3.38 5.25 10.77
N THR A 26 4.37 6.08 10.43
CA THR A 26 4.20 7.53 10.32
C THR A 26 3.25 7.89 9.19
N LEU A 27 3.34 7.24 8.02
CA LEU A 27 2.38 7.44 6.92
C LEU A 27 0.95 7.14 7.35
N GLN A 28 0.75 6.03 8.05
CA GLN A 28 -0.54 5.65 8.61
C GLN A 28 -1.04 6.68 9.64
N THR A 29 -0.17 7.16 10.52
CA THR A 29 -0.52 8.16 11.53
C THR A 29 -0.88 9.49 10.88
N THR A 30 -0.08 9.98 9.94
CA THR A 30 -0.36 11.19 9.16
C THR A 30 -1.70 11.10 8.42
N ALA A 31 -2.02 9.92 7.85
CA ALA A 31 -3.32 9.66 7.22
C ALA A 31 -4.47 9.74 8.23
N ARG A 32 -4.32 9.12 9.41
CA ARG A 32 -5.32 9.15 10.50
C ARG A 32 -5.53 10.55 11.06
N GLU A 33 -4.45 11.31 11.24
CA GLU A 33 -4.48 12.69 11.73
C GLU A 33 -4.98 13.70 10.67
N ARG A 34 -5.32 13.25 9.45
CA ARG A 34 -5.68 14.10 8.30
C ARG A 34 -4.66 15.22 8.04
N ARG A 35 -3.38 14.93 8.30
CA ARG A 35 -2.27 15.83 7.98
C ARG A 35 -1.87 15.69 6.51
N ASN A 36 -0.82 16.39 6.11
CA ASN A 36 -0.33 16.34 4.72
C ASN A 36 0.20 14.95 4.37
N LEU A 37 -0.67 14.10 3.82
CA LEU A 37 -0.35 12.73 3.46
C LEU A 37 0.68 12.66 2.32
N PHE A 38 0.65 13.62 1.41
CA PHE A 38 1.54 13.66 0.25
C PHE A 38 3.00 13.85 0.67
N GLU A 39 3.28 14.73 1.62
CA GLU A 39 4.64 14.93 2.15
C GLU A 39 5.20 13.63 2.75
N GLN A 40 4.40 12.97 3.59
CA GLN A 40 4.81 11.71 4.22
C GLN A 40 4.92 10.57 3.19
N LEU A 41 4.08 10.58 2.15
CA LEU A 41 4.15 9.65 1.02
C LEU A 41 5.46 9.81 0.26
N MET A 42 5.85 11.05 -0.06
CA MET A 42 7.13 11.35 -0.72
C MET A 42 8.35 10.90 0.09
N HIS A 43 8.22 10.83 1.42
CA HIS A 43 9.24 10.25 2.28
C HIS A 43 9.20 8.71 2.27
N ALA A 44 8.01 8.11 2.34
CA ALA A 44 7.84 6.66 2.39
C ALA A 44 8.28 5.95 1.10
N VAL A 45 8.01 6.53 -0.08
CA VAL A 45 8.40 5.96 -1.40
C VAL A 45 9.90 5.83 -1.61
N LYS A 46 10.73 6.54 -0.83
CA LYS A 46 12.19 6.46 -0.90
C LYS A 46 12.73 5.15 -0.35
N TYR A 47 12.00 4.52 0.57
CA TYR A 47 12.46 3.35 1.32
C TYR A 47 11.55 2.14 1.15
N ASN A 48 10.29 2.36 0.74
CA ASN A 48 9.27 1.32 0.68
C ASN A 48 8.79 1.13 -0.76
N SER A 49 8.47 -0.11 -1.10
CA SER A 49 7.88 -0.47 -2.38
C SER A 49 6.43 0.04 -2.48
N LEU A 50 5.97 0.28 -3.71
CA LEU A 50 4.60 0.69 -3.97
C LEU A 50 3.57 -0.26 -3.33
N GLY A 51 3.80 -1.57 -3.39
CA GLY A 51 2.93 -2.56 -2.76
C GLY A 51 2.83 -2.43 -1.23
N GLN A 52 3.95 -2.15 -0.56
CA GLN A 52 3.98 -1.94 0.90
C GLN A 52 3.23 -0.66 1.28
N ILE A 53 3.40 0.40 0.50
CA ILE A 53 2.73 1.69 0.69
C ILE A 53 1.22 1.55 0.47
N SER A 54 0.81 0.94 -0.63
CA SER A 54 -0.59 0.68 -0.93
C SER A 54 -1.24 -0.13 0.17
N HIS A 55 -0.60 -1.23 0.62
CA HIS A 55 -1.13 -2.05 1.71
C HIS A 55 -1.29 -1.25 3.01
N ALA A 56 -0.27 -0.47 3.40
CA ALA A 56 -0.33 0.38 4.58
C ALA A 56 -1.45 1.43 4.49
N LEU A 57 -1.70 2.01 3.32
CA LEU A 57 -2.77 2.99 3.10
C LEU A 57 -4.16 2.34 3.10
N TYR A 58 -4.30 1.10 2.62
CA TYR A 58 -5.56 0.34 2.72
C TYR A 58 -5.98 0.14 4.18
N GLU A 59 -5.03 -0.12 5.09
CA GLU A 59 -5.32 -0.31 6.52
C GLU A 59 -5.83 0.96 7.23
N VAL A 60 -5.46 2.16 6.75
CA VAL A 60 -5.88 3.44 7.37
C VAL A 60 -7.00 4.17 6.64
N GLY A 61 -7.04 4.12 5.32
CA GLY A 61 -8.04 4.80 4.49
C GLY A 61 -9.32 3.98 4.28
N GLY A 62 -9.28 2.69 4.59
CA GLY A 62 -10.36 1.75 4.29
C GLY A 62 -10.45 1.43 2.79
N GLU A 63 -11.29 0.46 2.48
CA GLU A 63 -11.58 0.06 1.09
C GLU A 63 -12.31 1.18 0.36
N TYR A 64 -11.90 1.44 -0.90
CA TYR A 64 -12.61 2.37 -1.77
C TYR A 64 -14.07 1.91 -1.92
N ARG A 65 -14.96 2.58 -1.20
CA ARG A 65 -16.40 2.33 -1.32
C ARG A 65 -16.84 2.91 -2.66
N ARG A 66 -16.92 2.05 -3.68
CA ARG A 66 -17.71 2.33 -4.87
C ARG A 66 -19.17 2.40 -4.44
N ASN A 67 -19.60 3.59 -4.05
CA ASN A 67 -21.01 3.91 -4.05
C ASN A 67 -21.45 3.85 -5.51
N MET A 68 -22.17 2.78 -5.85
CA MET A 68 -23.15 2.79 -6.92
C MET A 68 -24.49 3.21 -6.32
#